data_AF-A0A7W4D7Q3-F1
#
_entry.id   AF-A0A7W4D7Q3-F1
#
_cell.length_a   1.000
_cell.length_b   1.000
_cell.length_c   1.000
_cell.angle_alpha   90.00
_cell.angle_beta   90.00
_cell.angle_gamma   90.00
#
_symmetry.space_group_name_H-M   'P 1'
#
loop_
_entity.id
_entity.type
_entity.pdbx_description
1 polymer ?
#
loop_
_entity_poly.entity_id
_entity_poly.type
_entity_poly.pdbx_seq_one_letter_code
_entity_poly.pdbx_strand_id
1 'polypeptide(L)'
;MTADIIDYLELRDGADDALVRLGKETASRLCQTALSRGLQASTVDVEALFTTVEMLAVGDSSPIAPFIAGWNSPAVTRQPLDWAQTYAALGEAMLDALQHVLKPTNSPDYLQPLFSDPPCRIATLNYDLCLEQAASAAAIELSDGIEAWTGGFHWTWGQEPVHLLKLHGSINWQPVVTTLGGAARAGDPLFTHGDSLRGTGSHALEIPGLVFGVQGKLRADGPFLAMLMEFSRWMESTDRLVVVGYSFRDKHINRVIVDWLEQRPPRTLDVIDPGVPEHHEDVMGEPGSLLEDLVNYATEQNVGCPGPSSWWSRKPMVQFHREAAAHGLERLLRP
;
A
#
# COMPACT_ATOMS: atom_id res chain seq x y z
N MET A 1 -3.28 12.40 3.76
CA MET A 1 -2.80 11.31 4.65
C MET A 1 -1.73 11.78 5.62
N THR A 2 -0.53 12.19 5.18
CA THR A 2 0.53 12.66 6.10
C THR A 2 0.10 13.83 6.98
N ALA A 3 -0.58 14.83 6.39
CA ALA A 3 -1.14 15.96 7.14
C ALA A 3 -2.21 15.50 8.16
N ASP A 4 -3.12 14.60 7.76
CA ASP A 4 -4.19 14.10 8.63
C ASP A 4 -3.64 13.28 9.81
N ILE A 5 -2.54 12.53 9.59
CA ILE A 5 -1.81 11.83 10.66
C ILE A 5 -1.24 12.84 11.65
N ILE A 6 -0.62 13.93 11.16
CA ILE A 6 -0.08 14.99 12.02
C ILE A 6 -1.20 15.63 12.83
N ASP A 7 -2.29 16.04 12.18
CA ASP A 7 -3.44 16.68 12.82
C ASP A 7 -4.05 15.76 13.89
N TYR A 8 -4.21 14.46 13.60
CA TYR A 8 -4.70 13.49 14.58
C TYR A 8 -3.77 13.35 15.79
N LEU A 9 -2.45 13.32 15.56
CA LEU A 9 -1.46 13.25 16.63
C LEU A 9 -1.47 14.50 17.52
N GLU A 10 -1.73 15.67 16.94
CA GLU A 10 -1.83 16.96 17.65
C GLU A 10 -3.15 17.12 18.42
N LEU A 11 -4.27 16.62 17.89
CA LEU A 11 -5.61 16.72 18.51
C LEU A 11 -5.84 15.73 19.66
N ARG A 12 -5.10 14.61 19.70
CA ARG A 12 -5.26 13.59 20.75
C ARG A 12 -4.60 14.05 22.05
N ASP A 13 -5.31 14.85 22.84
CA ASP A 13 -5.02 15.12 24.25
C ASP A 13 -5.34 13.87 25.08
N GLY A 14 -4.30 13.15 25.49
CA GLY A 14 -4.44 11.89 26.21
C GLY A 14 -3.32 10.92 25.87
N ALA A 15 -2.19 11.07 26.57
CA ALA A 15 -1.28 9.97 26.85
C ALA A 15 -0.59 10.31 28.17
N ASP A 16 -0.95 9.61 29.24
CA ASP A 16 -0.24 9.65 30.54
C ASP A 16 1.19 9.08 30.47
N ASP A 17 1.68 8.76 29.26
CA ASP A 17 3.03 8.30 29.02
C ASP A 17 3.89 9.43 28.43
N ALA A 18 4.89 9.84 29.22
CA ALA A 18 5.84 10.88 28.85
C ALA A 18 6.59 10.54 27.55
N LEU A 19 6.78 9.26 27.21
CA LEU A 19 7.44 8.82 25.98
C LEU A 19 6.55 9.02 24.75
N VAL A 20 5.26 8.75 24.86
CA VAL A 20 4.28 9.00 23.78
C VAL A 20 4.17 10.50 23.51
N ARG A 21 4.13 11.32 24.57
CA ARG A 21 4.15 12.78 24.43
C ARG A 21 5.43 13.28 23.76
N LEU A 22 6.58 12.74 24.13
CA LEU A 22 7.86 13.08 23.51
C LEU A 22 7.94 12.64 22.05
N GLY A 23 7.41 11.46 21.72
CA GLY A 23 7.28 10.97 20.35
C GLY A 23 6.44 11.93 19.49
N LYS A 24 5.27 12.33 19.99
CA LYS A 24 4.38 13.32 19.34
C LYS A 24 5.06 14.68 19.13
N GLU A 25 5.71 15.22 20.18
CA GLU A 25 6.48 16.47 20.08
C GLU A 25 7.63 16.36 19.08
N THR A 26 8.26 15.18 18.98
CA THR A 26 9.34 14.90 18.03
C THR A 26 8.82 14.83 16.59
N ALA A 27 7.69 14.16 16.34
CA ALA A 27 7.06 14.14 15.01
C ALA A 27 6.62 15.53 14.56
N SER A 28 5.91 16.28 15.40
CA SER A 28 5.48 17.64 15.06
C SER A 28 6.70 18.52 14.75
N ARG A 29 7.81 18.39 15.49
CA ARG A 29 9.07 19.10 15.17
C ARG A 29 9.75 18.64 13.89
N LEU A 30 9.79 17.32 13.60
CA LEU A 30 10.36 16.80 12.36
C LEU A 30 9.57 17.30 11.15
N CYS A 31 8.24 17.27 11.23
CA CYS A 31 7.34 17.78 10.21
C CYS A 31 7.48 19.30 10.05
N GLN A 32 7.51 20.07 11.14
CA GLN A 32 7.77 21.52 11.09
C GLN A 32 9.15 21.85 10.51
N THR A 33 10.17 21.04 10.81
CA THR A 33 11.52 21.20 10.26
C THR A 33 11.53 20.90 8.75
N ALA A 34 10.83 19.87 8.31
CA ALA A 34 10.64 19.58 6.89
C ALA A 34 9.93 20.75 6.17
N LEU A 35 8.81 21.22 6.73
CA LEU A 35 8.04 22.36 6.24
C LEU A 35 8.86 23.65 6.13
N SER A 36 9.62 23.99 7.17
CA SER A 36 10.49 25.19 7.19
C SER A 36 11.68 25.09 6.24
N ARG A 37 12.08 23.88 5.83
CA ARG A 37 13.07 23.65 4.76
C ARG A 37 12.46 23.61 3.36
N GLY A 38 11.16 23.92 3.23
CA GLY A 38 10.46 24.02 1.95
C GLY A 38 9.86 22.71 1.45
N LEU A 39 9.88 21.63 2.23
CA LEU A 39 9.10 20.42 1.91
C LEU A 39 7.64 20.68 2.26
N GLN A 40 6.76 20.79 1.27
CA GLN A 40 5.32 20.92 1.53
C GLN A 40 4.81 19.63 2.22
N ALA A 41 3.94 19.71 3.23
CA ALA A 41 3.39 18.51 3.89
C ALA A 41 2.68 17.56 2.90
N SER A 42 2.11 18.11 1.82
CA SER A 42 1.53 17.36 0.69
C SER A 42 2.56 16.62 -0.17
N THR A 43 3.85 16.92 -0.02
CA THR A 43 4.97 16.27 -0.75
C THR A 43 5.70 15.21 0.08
N VAL A 44 5.41 15.13 1.39
CA VAL A 44 6.00 14.09 2.24
C VAL A 44 5.15 12.83 2.14
N ASP A 45 5.69 11.84 1.44
CA ASP A 45 5.11 10.50 1.35
C ASP A 45 5.04 9.87 2.74
N VAL A 46 3.86 9.40 3.12
CA VAL A 46 3.61 8.74 4.40
C VAL A 46 4.49 7.51 4.56
N GLU A 47 4.73 6.77 3.47
CA GLU A 47 5.60 5.59 3.49
C GLU A 47 7.05 5.99 3.80
N ALA A 48 7.53 7.07 3.18
CA ALA A 48 8.85 7.61 3.44
C ALA A 48 8.99 8.10 4.89
N LEU A 49 7.93 8.67 5.47
CA LEU A 49 7.91 9.07 6.87
C LEU A 49 8.01 7.85 7.80
N PHE A 50 7.21 6.81 7.58
CA PHE A 50 7.27 5.56 8.35
C PHE A 50 8.64 4.89 8.26
N THR A 51 9.19 4.74 7.05
CA THR A 51 10.54 4.18 6.85
C THR A 51 11.60 5.02 7.58
N THR A 52 11.49 6.35 7.54
CA THR A 52 12.44 7.23 8.25
C THR A 52 12.38 7.02 9.76
N VAL A 53 11.18 6.96 10.34
CA VAL A 53 11.02 6.73 11.78
C VAL A 53 11.51 5.34 12.18
N GLU A 54 11.26 4.31 11.36
CA GLU A 54 11.77 2.95 11.58
C GLU A 54 13.31 2.94 11.58
N MET A 55 13.95 3.55 10.59
CA MET A 55 15.42 3.66 10.52
C MET A 55 16.00 4.40 11.73
N LEU A 56 15.34 5.47 12.19
CA LEU A 56 15.76 6.22 13.37
C LEU A 56 15.58 5.44 14.67
N ALA A 57 14.53 4.60 14.78
CA ALA A 57 14.31 3.73 15.92
C ALA A 57 15.36 2.62 16.03
N VAL A 58 15.85 2.11 14.89
CA VAL A 58 16.95 1.12 14.86
C VAL A 58 18.29 1.75 15.26
N GLY A 59 18.51 3.02 14.91
CA GLY A 59 19.64 3.83 15.39
C GLY A 59 21.00 3.11 15.28
N ASP A 60 21.69 2.97 16.42
CA ASP A 60 23.04 2.39 16.53
C ASP A 60 23.10 0.86 16.29
N SER A 61 21.94 0.18 16.29
CA SER A 61 21.87 -1.25 15.97
C SER A 61 21.82 -1.52 14.46
N SER A 62 21.76 -0.47 13.65
CA SER A 62 21.80 -0.57 12.19
C SER A 62 23.16 -1.10 11.71
N PRO A 63 23.21 -2.01 10.72
CA PRO A 63 24.47 -2.49 10.14
C PRO A 63 25.38 -1.37 9.61
N ILE A 64 24.82 -0.21 9.27
CA ILE A 64 25.58 0.95 8.79
C ILE A 64 26.08 1.87 9.92
N ALA A 65 25.57 1.70 11.15
CA ALA A 65 25.90 2.55 12.29
C ALA A 65 27.42 2.71 12.53
N PRO A 66 28.26 1.66 12.43
CA PRO A 66 29.71 1.79 12.61
C PRO A 66 30.37 2.74 11.60
N PHE A 67 29.78 2.92 10.42
CA PHE A 67 30.32 3.75 9.34
C PHE A 67 29.88 5.23 9.44
N ILE A 68 28.75 5.49 10.09
CA ILE A 68 28.16 6.84 10.24
C ILE A 68 28.37 7.43 11.65
N ALA A 69 28.86 6.63 12.60
CA ALA A 69 29.14 7.06 13.98
C ALA A 69 30.01 8.33 14.08
N GLY A 70 30.86 8.58 13.08
CA GLY A 70 31.71 9.78 13.00
C GLY A 70 31.01 11.05 12.51
N TRP A 71 29.75 10.99 12.08
CA TRP A 71 29.01 12.14 11.55
C TRP A 71 28.20 12.89 12.62
N ASN A 72 28.07 12.30 13.81
CA ASN A 72 27.42 12.95 14.95
C ASN A 72 28.41 13.91 15.63
N SER A 73 28.15 15.21 15.50
CA SER A 73 28.93 16.26 16.18
C SER A 73 28.76 16.14 17.70
N PRO A 74 29.82 16.28 18.52
CA PRO A 74 29.79 16.07 19.98
C PRO A 74 28.96 17.10 20.77
N ALA A 75 28.20 17.97 20.09
CA ALA A 75 27.41 19.05 20.69
C ALA A 75 26.02 18.62 21.20
N VAL A 76 25.56 17.39 20.95
CA VAL A 76 24.31 16.87 21.52
C VAL A 76 24.62 15.99 22.74
N THR A 77 25.29 16.59 23.73
CA THR A 77 25.26 16.09 25.11
C THR A 77 24.01 16.64 25.77
N ARG A 78 22.87 15.96 25.59
CA ARG A 78 21.66 16.17 26.41
C ARG A 78 21.15 14.80 26.86
N GLN A 79 20.64 14.78 28.09
CA GLN A 79 20.27 13.63 28.93
C GLN A 79 19.73 12.40 28.16
N PRO A 80 19.99 11.18 28.65
CA PRO A 80 19.66 9.93 27.96
C PRO A 80 18.16 9.67 28.03
N LEU A 81 17.38 10.38 27.22
CA LEU A 81 16.16 9.82 26.68
C LEU A 81 16.62 8.80 25.65
N ASP A 82 16.20 7.56 25.82
CA ASP A 82 16.47 6.51 24.84
C ASP A 82 15.75 6.89 23.54
N TRP A 83 16.49 7.48 22.60
CA TRP A 83 15.94 7.92 21.32
C TRP A 83 15.31 6.76 20.56
N ALA A 84 15.84 5.54 20.71
CA ALA A 84 15.23 4.36 20.12
C ALA A 84 13.82 4.11 20.69
N GLN A 85 13.66 4.20 22.01
CA GLN A 85 12.33 4.11 22.65
C GLN A 85 11.41 5.26 22.24
N THR A 86 11.96 6.46 22.05
CA THR A 86 11.16 7.63 21.62
C THR A 86 10.66 7.47 20.18
N TYR A 87 11.52 7.04 19.26
CA TYR A 87 11.11 6.77 17.88
C TYR A 87 10.22 5.54 17.76
N ALA A 88 10.39 4.53 18.63
CA ALA A 88 9.47 3.41 18.73
C ALA A 88 8.07 3.87 19.18
N ALA A 89 7.97 4.65 20.26
CA ALA A 89 6.71 5.22 20.73
C ALA A 89 6.05 6.14 19.69
N LEU A 90 6.86 6.90 18.94
CA LEU A 90 6.37 7.67 17.80
C LEU A 90 5.80 6.75 16.71
N GLY A 91 6.50 5.66 16.39
CA GLY A 91 6.04 4.65 15.46
C GLY A 91 4.66 4.11 15.84
N GLU A 92 4.48 3.68 17.09
CA GLU A 92 3.19 3.20 17.59
C GLU A 92 2.08 4.27 17.47
N ALA A 93 2.38 5.51 17.82
CA ALA A 93 1.42 6.61 17.72
C ALA A 93 1.03 6.88 16.26
N MET A 94 1.98 6.81 15.33
CA MET A 94 1.70 6.95 13.89
C MET A 94 0.85 5.79 13.37
N LEU A 95 1.03 4.58 13.87
CA LEU A 95 0.20 3.43 13.48
C LEU A 95 -1.24 3.52 13.98
N ASP A 96 -1.44 4.05 15.18
CA ASP A 96 -2.78 4.37 15.70
C ASP A 96 -3.44 5.47 14.86
N ALA A 97 -2.69 6.54 14.56
CA ALA A 97 -3.16 7.61 13.70
C ALA A 97 -3.54 7.12 12.31
N LEU A 98 -2.70 6.27 11.70
CA LEU A 98 -2.95 5.70 10.39
C LEU A 98 -4.26 4.90 10.35
N GLN A 99 -4.51 4.03 11.34
CA GLN A 99 -5.77 3.29 11.42
C GLN A 99 -6.97 4.22 11.54
N HIS A 100 -6.83 5.32 12.27
CA HIS A 100 -7.92 6.27 12.42
C HIS A 100 -8.20 7.01 11.11
N VAL A 101 -7.15 7.51 10.46
CA VAL A 101 -7.23 8.29 9.21
C VAL A 101 -7.72 7.42 8.05
N LEU A 102 -7.31 6.15 7.99
CA LEU A 102 -7.66 5.23 6.91
C LEU A 102 -8.98 4.48 7.13
N LYS A 103 -9.59 4.55 8.32
CA LYS A 103 -10.94 4.02 8.51
C LYS A 103 -11.91 4.92 7.73
N PRO A 104 -12.63 4.38 6.72
CA PRO A 104 -13.54 5.19 5.92
C PRO A 104 -14.65 5.75 6.83
N THR A 105 -14.84 7.07 6.79
CA THR A 105 -15.87 7.78 7.55
C THR A 105 -17.14 8.02 6.75
N ASN A 106 -17.03 8.00 5.42
CA ASN A 106 -18.14 8.15 4.47
C ASN A 106 -18.40 6.81 3.77
N SER A 107 -19.65 6.59 3.35
CA SER A 107 -20.01 5.41 2.57
C SER A 107 -19.28 5.41 1.22
N PRO A 108 -18.55 4.34 0.85
CA PRO A 108 -17.81 4.25 -0.41
C PRO A 108 -18.72 3.89 -1.60
N ASP A 109 -19.80 4.64 -1.79
CA ASP A 109 -20.87 4.32 -2.76
C ASP A 109 -20.37 4.27 -4.21
N TYR A 110 -19.30 5.02 -4.51
CA TYR A 110 -18.68 5.02 -5.84
C TYR A 110 -18.07 3.67 -6.25
N LEU A 111 -17.86 2.75 -5.30
CA LEU A 111 -17.34 1.40 -5.54
C LEU A 111 -18.44 0.36 -5.76
N GLN A 112 -19.71 0.69 -5.52
CA GLN A 112 -20.85 -0.22 -5.69
C GLN A 112 -20.89 -0.94 -7.06
N PRO A 113 -20.51 -0.31 -8.19
CA PRO A 113 -20.49 -1.01 -9.47
C PRO A 113 -19.59 -2.25 -9.52
N LEU A 114 -18.52 -2.33 -8.70
CA LEU A 114 -17.63 -3.52 -8.65
C LEU A 114 -18.35 -4.80 -8.21
N PHE A 115 -19.44 -4.64 -7.47
CA PHE A 115 -20.19 -5.72 -6.86
C PHE A 115 -21.49 -6.03 -7.62
N SER A 116 -21.68 -5.46 -8.81
CA SER A 116 -22.91 -5.64 -9.58
C SER A 116 -23.02 -7.02 -10.25
N ASP A 117 -21.90 -7.71 -10.50
CA ASP A 117 -21.88 -9.04 -11.17
C ASP A 117 -20.80 -9.97 -10.57
N PRO A 118 -21.06 -10.58 -9.39
CA PRO A 118 -20.17 -11.58 -8.82
C PRO A 118 -20.30 -12.97 -9.51
N PRO A 119 -19.25 -13.82 -9.51
CA PRO A 119 -18.00 -13.66 -8.77
C PRO A 119 -17.00 -12.73 -9.45
N CYS A 120 -16.27 -11.93 -8.66
CA CYS A 120 -15.26 -11.02 -9.18
C CYS A 120 -13.96 -11.08 -8.34
N ARG A 121 -12.84 -10.80 -9.02
CA ARG A 121 -11.51 -10.73 -8.41
C ARG A 121 -11.07 -9.28 -8.37
N ILE A 122 -10.73 -8.79 -7.19
CA ILE A 122 -10.31 -7.40 -6.98
C ILE A 122 -8.93 -7.43 -6.33
N ALA A 123 -7.96 -6.73 -6.90
CA ALA A 123 -6.67 -6.50 -6.25
C ALA A 123 -6.55 -5.02 -5.90
N THR A 124 -6.06 -4.72 -4.70
CA THR A 124 -5.89 -3.35 -4.22
C THR A 124 -4.51 -3.14 -3.59
N LEU A 125 -4.01 -1.92 -3.74
CA LEU A 125 -2.83 -1.42 -3.04
C LEU A 125 -3.21 -0.58 -1.82
N ASN A 126 -4.51 -0.28 -1.65
CA ASN A 126 -4.99 0.50 -0.53
C ASN A 126 -5.07 -0.36 0.73
N TYR A 127 -4.68 0.24 1.85
CA TYR A 127 -4.72 -0.40 3.16
C TYR A 127 -6.09 -0.27 3.85
N ASP A 128 -6.93 0.68 3.41
CA ASP A 128 -8.24 1.00 3.99
C ASP A 128 -9.30 -0.10 3.78
N LEU A 129 -10.49 0.09 4.37
CA LEU A 129 -11.59 -0.88 4.33
C LEU A 129 -12.74 -0.48 3.40
N CYS A 130 -12.52 0.40 2.41
CA CYS A 130 -13.59 0.89 1.54
C CYS A 130 -14.24 -0.23 0.73
N LEU A 131 -13.47 -1.20 0.24
CA LEU A 131 -13.99 -2.29 -0.59
C LEU A 131 -14.86 -3.26 0.23
N GLU A 132 -14.44 -3.57 1.45
CA GLU A 132 -15.18 -4.41 2.38
C GLU A 132 -16.48 -3.75 2.82
N GLN A 133 -16.44 -2.44 3.12
CA GLN A 133 -17.65 -1.68 3.42
C GLN A 133 -18.60 -1.62 2.23
N ALA A 134 -18.09 -1.41 1.01
CA ALA A 134 -18.90 -1.41 -0.20
C ALA A 134 -19.55 -2.78 -0.47
N ALA A 135 -18.79 -3.87 -0.33
CA ALA A 135 -19.31 -5.24 -0.45
C ALA A 135 -20.38 -5.54 0.60
N SER A 136 -20.13 -5.17 1.85
CA SER A 136 -21.09 -5.31 2.95
C SER A 136 -22.37 -4.51 2.70
N ALA A 137 -22.27 -3.28 2.18
CA ALA A 137 -23.43 -2.47 1.81
C ALA A 137 -24.22 -3.07 0.64
N ALA A 138 -23.54 -3.78 -0.26
CA ALA A 138 -24.16 -4.55 -1.35
C ALA A 138 -24.70 -5.92 -0.89
N ALA A 139 -24.58 -6.28 0.39
CA ALA A 139 -24.90 -7.58 0.96
C ALA A 139 -24.20 -8.76 0.23
N ILE A 140 -22.96 -8.53 -0.19
CA ILE A 140 -22.12 -9.53 -0.87
C ILE A 140 -20.99 -9.97 0.07
N GLU A 141 -20.84 -11.28 0.21
CA GLU A 141 -19.74 -11.87 0.95
C GLU A 141 -18.43 -11.66 0.18
N LEU A 142 -17.41 -11.21 0.91
CA LEU A 142 -16.08 -10.93 0.39
C LEU A 142 -15.06 -11.61 1.30
N SER A 143 -14.13 -12.34 0.70
CA SER A 143 -12.96 -12.87 1.38
C SER A 143 -11.72 -12.14 0.90
N ASP A 144 -10.93 -11.61 1.83
CA ASP A 144 -9.58 -11.15 1.53
C ASP A 144 -8.52 -12.28 1.66
N GLY A 145 -8.92 -13.45 2.17
CA GLY A 145 -8.12 -14.67 2.25
C GLY A 145 -7.16 -14.74 3.44
N ILE A 146 -7.04 -13.68 4.25
CA ILE A 146 -6.02 -13.61 5.30
C ILE A 146 -6.23 -14.65 6.41
N GLU A 147 -7.49 -14.90 6.79
CA GLU A 147 -7.86 -15.87 7.82
C GLU A 147 -7.79 -17.33 7.35
N ALA A 148 -7.64 -17.55 6.04
CA ALA A 148 -7.38 -18.86 5.48
C ALA A 148 -5.88 -19.13 5.28
N TRP A 149 -5.04 -18.10 5.38
CA TRP A 149 -3.61 -18.21 5.12
C TRP A 149 -2.84 -18.73 6.33
N THR A 150 -2.18 -19.87 6.15
CA THR A 150 -1.45 -20.60 7.22
C THR A 150 0.08 -20.49 7.08
N GLY A 151 0.57 -19.52 6.30
CA GLY A 151 1.99 -19.35 6.00
C GLY A 151 2.44 -19.89 4.64
N GLY A 152 3.66 -19.55 4.25
CA GLY A 152 4.27 -19.98 2.97
C GLY A 152 3.74 -19.19 1.77
N PHE A 153 3.94 -19.72 0.57
CA PHE A 153 3.72 -19.03 -0.71
C PHE A 153 2.34 -19.29 -1.36
N HIS A 154 1.48 -20.04 -0.69
CA HIS A 154 0.18 -20.43 -1.23
C HIS A 154 -0.91 -19.59 -0.58
N TRP A 155 -1.53 -18.72 -1.37
CA TRP A 155 -2.76 -18.06 -0.97
C TRP A 155 -3.95 -19.01 -1.08
N THR A 156 -4.81 -19.00 -0.09
CA THR A 156 -6.00 -19.84 -0.04
C THR A 156 -7.23 -18.96 0.10
N TRP A 157 -8.26 -19.25 -0.67
CA TRP A 157 -9.52 -18.53 -0.67
C TRP A 157 -10.59 -19.32 0.05
N GLY A 158 -11.52 -18.61 0.70
CA GLY A 158 -12.78 -19.20 1.12
C GLY A 158 -13.74 -19.41 -0.05
N GLN A 159 -15.02 -19.65 0.26
CA GLN A 159 -16.06 -19.93 -0.73
C GLN A 159 -16.86 -18.68 -1.16
N GLU A 160 -16.45 -17.52 -0.65
CA GLU A 160 -17.10 -16.24 -0.89
C GLU A 160 -17.00 -15.88 -2.39
N PRO A 161 -18.04 -15.26 -2.95
CA PRO A 161 -18.10 -14.95 -4.37
C PRO A 161 -17.12 -13.85 -4.79
N VAL A 162 -16.68 -13.00 -3.87
CA VAL A 162 -15.72 -11.94 -4.17
C VAL A 162 -14.41 -12.21 -3.44
N HIS A 163 -13.32 -12.23 -4.21
CA HIS A 163 -11.97 -12.37 -3.69
C HIS A 163 -11.24 -11.03 -3.76
N LEU A 164 -10.79 -10.53 -2.61
CA LEU A 164 -10.07 -9.27 -2.47
C LEU A 164 -8.60 -9.53 -2.12
N LEU A 165 -7.68 -9.17 -3.00
CA LEU A 165 -6.26 -9.33 -2.73
C LEU A 165 -5.63 -7.99 -2.33
N LYS A 166 -5.25 -7.86 -1.06
CA LYS A 166 -4.65 -6.64 -0.49
C LYS A 166 -3.13 -6.66 -0.55
N LEU A 167 -2.55 -6.29 -1.68
CA LEU A 167 -1.14 -6.53 -2.00
C LEU A 167 -0.14 -5.81 -1.08
N HIS A 168 -0.55 -4.69 -0.46
CA HIS A 168 0.26 -3.99 0.56
C HIS A 168 -0.19 -4.30 2.00
N GLY A 169 -1.15 -5.21 2.16
CA GLY A 169 -1.75 -5.55 3.45
C GLY A 169 -2.96 -4.69 3.79
N SER A 170 -3.43 -4.80 5.04
CA SER A 170 -4.65 -4.14 5.50
C SER A 170 -4.49 -3.56 6.90
N ILE A 171 -5.18 -2.45 7.17
CA ILE A 171 -5.17 -1.82 8.50
C ILE A 171 -5.86 -2.66 9.59
N ASN A 172 -6.63 -3.68 9.23
CA ASN A 172 -7.33 -4.56 10.16
C ASN A 172 -6.67 -5.93 10.31
N TRP A 173 -5.51 -6.20 9.72
CA TRP A 173 -4.83 -7.50 9.84
C TRP A 173 -3.97 -7.56 11.10
N GLN A 174 -4.16 -8.62 11.88
CA GLN A 174 -3.44 -8.86 13.14
C GLN A 174 -2.85 -10.26 13.18
N PRO A 175 -1.58 -10.44 13.59
CA PRO A 175 -1.04 -11.77 13.86
C PRO A 175 -1.83 -12.48 14.96
N VAL A 176 -2.09 -13.76 14.78
CA VAL A 176 -2.71 -14.60 15.81
C VAL A 176 -1.68 -14.83 16.93
N VAL A 177 -1.85 -14.14 18.06
CA VAL A 177 -1.00 -14.32 19.24
C VAL A 177 -1.57 -15.48 20.09
N THR A 178 -0.87 -16.60 20.16
CA THR A 178 -1.25 -17.65 21.12
C THR A 178 -0.90 -17.19 22.54
N THR A 179 -1.86 -17.27 23.46
CA THR A 179 -1.75 -16.79 24.85
C THR A 179 -0.65 -17.46 25.69
N LEU A 180 0.04 -18.46 25.14
CA LEU A 180 1.08 -19.24 25.82
C LEU A 180 2.49 -19.01 25.24
N GLY A 181 2.68 -18.03 24.35
CA GLY A 181 3.97 -17.82 23.68
C GLY A 181 4.40 -18.99 22.81
N GLY A 182 3.45 -19.87 22.44
CA GLY A 182 3.69 -20.98 21.53
C GLY A 182 3.57 -20.54 20.08
N ALA A 183 4.36 -21.14 19.19
CA ALA A 183 4.15 -21.00 17.76
C ALA A 183 2.74 -21.49 17.39
N ALA A 184 2.08 -20.82 16.44
CA ALA A 184 0.86 -21.33 15.81
C ALA A 184 1.09 -22.77 15.32
N ARG A 185 0.08 -23.65 15.43
CA ARG A 185 0.26 -25.03 14.94
C ARG A 185 0.35 -24.99 13.42
N ALA A 186 1.10 -25.93 12.85
CA ALA A 186 1.14 -26.07 11.41
C ALA A 186 -0.28 -26.32 10.88
N GLY A 187 -0.73 -25.45 9.97
CA GLY A 187 -2.09 -25.48 9.42
C GLY A 187 -3.10 -24.57 10.13
N ASP A 188 -2.71 -23.88 11.21
CA ASP A 188 -3.54 -22.82 11.80
C ASP A 188 -3.34 -21.50 11.02
N PRO A 189 -4.38 -20.64 10.93
CA PRO A 189 -4.22 -19.28 10.41
C PRO A 189 -3.20 -18.49 11.20
N LEU A 190 -2.35 -17.74 10.50
CA LEU A 190 -1.33 -16.90 11.13
C LEU A 190 -1.83 -15.49 11.44
N PHE A 191 -2.94 -15.08 10.81
CA PHE A 191 -3.52 -13.75 10.91
C PHE A 191 -5.04 -13.84 11.08
N THR A 192 -5.62 -12.78 11.66
CA THR A 192 -7.06 -12.57 11.80
C THR A 192 -7.38 -11.09 11.64
N HIS A 193 -8.65 -10.77 11.44
CA HIS A 193 -9.14 -9.41 11.47
C HIS A 193 -9.25 -8.88 12.90
N GLY A 194 -8.87 -7.63 13.13
CA GLY A 194 -9.11 -6.95 14.39
C GLY A 194 -9.02 -5.44 14.31
N ASP A 195 -9.33 -4.78 15.43
CA ASP A 195 -9.57 -3.34 15.48
C ASP A 195 -8.33 -2.46 15.71
N SER A 196 -7.15 -3.08 15.87
CA SER A 196 -5.90 -2.41 16.28
C SER A 196 -4.65 -2.99 15.59
N LEU A 197 -3.93 -2.24 14.78
CA LEU A 197 -2.59 -2.64 14.36
C LEU A 197 -1.69 -2.73 15.58
N ARG A 198 -0.98 -3.84 15.71
CA ARG A 198 0.05 -4.05 16.72
C ARG A 198 1.35 -4.41 16.01
N GLY A 199 2.40 -3.64 16.26
CA GLY A 199 3.75 -4.03 15.86
C GLY A 199 4.18 -5.29 16.62
N THR A 200 5.05 -6.10 16.02
CA THR A 200 5.63 -7.27 16.69
C THR A 200 7.05 -6.98 17.16
N GLY A 201 7.32 -7.13 18.46
CA GLY A 201 8.68 -7.15 19.00
C GLY A 201 9.30 -5.78 19.33
N SER A 202 10.64 -5.72 19.32
CA SER A 202 11.46 -4.55 19.68
C SER A 202 11.46 -3.43 18.64
N HIS A 203 10.82 -3.64 17.49
CA HIS A 203 10.69 -2.66 16.41
C HIS A 203 9.21 -2.34 16.23
N ALA A 204 8.77 -1.23 16.83
CA ALA A 204 7.37 -0.82 16.90
C ALA A 204 6.65 -0.65 15.54
N LEU A 205 7.39 -0.60 14.43
CA LEU A 205 6.87 -0.39 13.07
C LEU A 205 6.93 -1.63 12.17
N GLU A 206 7.47 -2.76 12.66
CA GLU A 206 7.34 -4.02 11.95
C GLU A 206 5.92 -4.57 12.17
N ILE A 207 5.02 -4.28 11.23
CA ILE A 207 3.69 -4.87 11.19
C ILE A 207 3.70 -6.01 10.17
N PRO A 208 3.63 -7.27 10.59
CA PRO A 208 3.68 -8.39 9.66
C PRO A 208 2.52 -8.42 8.64
N GLY A 209 1.41 -7.72 8.91
CA GLY A 209 0.25 -7.60 8.04
C GLY A 209 0.18 -6.32 7.20
N LEU A 210 1.18 -5.43 7.29
CA LEU A 210 1.24 -4.17 6.54
C LEU A 210 2.64 -3.92 5.96
N VAL A 211 2.73 -3.53 4.68
CA VAL A 211 4.01 -3.20 4.04
C VAL A 211 3.99 -1.77 3.53
N PHE A 212 4.92 -0.96 4.01
CA PHE A 212 5.17 0.39 3.51
C PHE A 212 6.45 0.42 2.68
N GLY A 213 6.41 1.06 1.50
CA GLY A 213 7.59 1.68 0.92
C GLY A 213 8.76 0.79 0.50
N VAL A 214 9.70 1.41 -0.21
CA VAL A 214 10.69 0.84 -1.13
C VAL A 214 11.57 -0.29 -0.59
N GLN A 215 11.79 -0.40 0.73
CA GLN A 215 12.69 -1.42 1.31
C GLN A 215 11.98 -2.63 1.94
N GLY A 216 10.65 -2.57 2.16
CA GLY A 216 9.87 -3.64 2.79
C GLY A 216 9.04 -4.51 1.84
N LYS A 217 8.98 -4.16 0.54
CA LYS A 217 8.05 -4.77 -0.45
C LYS A 217 8.27 -6.25 -0.77
N LEU A 218 9.39 -6.82 -0.34
CA LEU A 218 9.73 -8.24 -0.48
C LEU A 218 10.20 -8.84 0.85
N ARG A 219 9.52 -8.47 1.95
CA ARG A 219 9.63 -9.20 3.20
C ARG A 219 9.29 -10.67 2.98
N ALA A 220 10.20 -11.56 3.39
CA ALA A 220 9.97 -13.01 3.36
C ALA A 220 9.04 -13.45 4.50
N ASP A 221 8.90 -12.60 5.51
CA ASP A 221 7.94 -12.67 6.61
C ASP A 221 6.60 -12.05 6.21
N GLY A 222 5.51 -12.65 6.67
CA GLY A 222 4.14 -12.18 6.40
C GLY A 222 3.53 -12.65 5.06
N PRO A 223 2.31 -12.19 4.75
CA PRO A 223 1.49 -12.69 3.63
C PRO A 223 1.91 -12.18 2.24
N PHE A 224 2.77 -11.16 2.17
CA PHE A 224 3.00 -10.36 0.95
C PHE A 224 3.43 -11.17 -0.26
N LEU A 225 4.41 -12.07 -0.08
CA LEU A 225 4.91 -12.86 -1.20
C LEU A 225 3.85 -13.87 -1.69
N ALA A 226 3.05 -14.43 -0.80
CA ALA A 226 1.93 -15.29 -1.17
C ALA A 226 0.87 -14.52 -1.97
N MET A 227 0.54 -13.29 -1.54
CA MET A 227 -0.39 -12.43 -2.26
C MET A 227 0.15 -12.00 -3.63
N LEU A 228 1.42 -11.60 -3.72
CA LEU A 228 2.02 -11.24 -5.01
C LEU A 228 2.03 -12.41 -5.99
N MET A 229 2.31 -13.63 -5.49
CA MET A 229 2.22 -14.85 -6.30
C MET A 229 0.80 -15.15 -6.75
N GLU A 230 -0.20 -14.95 -5.87
CA GLU A 230 -1.60 -15.13 -6.23
C GLU A 230 -2.08 -14.10 -7.25
N PHE A 231 -1.65 -12.84 -7.12
CA PHE A 231 -1.91 -11.81 -8.12
C PHE A 231 -1.35 -12.20 -9.49
N SER A 232 -0.11 -12.68 -9.53
CA SER A 232 0.49 -13.18 -10.78
C SER A 232 -0.34 -14.31 -11.39
N ARG A 233 -0.86 -15.25 -10.58
CA ARG A 233 -1.74 -16.34 -11.06
C ARG A 233 -3.07 -15.81 -11.59
N TRP A 234 -3.67 -14.83 -10.93
CA TRP A 234 -4.89 -14.20 -11.43
C TRP A 234 -4.64 -13.61 -12.82
N MET A 235 -3.53 -12.88 -12.98
CA MET A 235 -3.13 -12.25 -14.23
C MET A 235 -2.94 -13.26 -15.38
N GLU A 236 -2.37 -14.44 -15.13
CA GLU A 236 -2.22 -15.50 -16.15
C GLU A 236 -3.55 -15.88 -16.82
N SER A 237 -4.62 -15.97 -16.02
CA SER A 237 -5.97 -16.35 -16.46
C SER A 237 -6.84 -15.17 -16.91
N THR A 238 -6.35 -13.94 -16.82
CA THR A 238 -7.13 -12.73 -17.05
C THR A 238 -6.90 -12.17 -18.45
N ASP A 239 -7.96 -11.96 -19.22
CA ASP A 239 -7.87 -11.32 -20.54
C ASP A 239 -8.01 -9.81 -20.50
N ARG A 240 -8.70 -9.29 -19.48
CA ARG A 240 -9.00 -7.87 -19.29
C ARG A 240 -8.70 -7.41 -17.88
N LEU A 241 -7.90 -6.35 -17.73
CA LEU A 241 -7.61 -5.69 -16.46
C LEU A 241 -8.23 -4.29 -16.47
N VAL A 242 -9.04 -3.98 -15.45
CA VAL A 242 -9.55 -2.62 -15.19
C VAL A 242 -8.78 -2.05 -14.00
N VAL A 243 -8.06 -0.97 -14.25
CA VAL A 243 -7.26 -0.24 -13.26
C VAL A 243 -7.98 1.04 -12.88
N VAL A 244 -8.10 1.34 -11.59
CA VAL A 244 -8.82 2.51 -11.09
C VAL A 244 -7.93 3.33 -10.16
N GLY A 245 -7.65 4.58 -10.53
CA GLY A 245 -6.92 5.54 -9.68
C GLY A 245 -5.50 5.12 -9.28
N TYR A 246 -4.85 4.24 -10.06
CA TYR A 246 -3.51 3.77 -9.77
C TYR A 246 -2.47 4.59 -10.55
N SER A 247 -1.54 5.22 -9.82
CA SER A 247 -0.54 6.11 -10.42
C SER A 247 0.62 5.40 -11.11
N PHE A 248 0.65 4.06 -11.16
CA PHE A 248 1.77 3.27 -11.70
C PHE A 248 3.13 3.58 -11.08
N ARG A 249 3.18 3.89 -9.78
CA ARG A 249 4.44 4.15 -9.07
C ARG A 249 5.07 2.89 -8.45
N ASP A 250 4.32 1.80 -8.33
CA ASP A 250 4.84 0.56 -7.75
C ASP A 250 5.54 -0.31 -8.81
N LYS A 251 6.87 -0.36 -8.76
CA LYS A 251 7.71 -1.08 -9.74
C LYS A 251 7.43 -2.59 -9.75
N HIS A 252 7.05 -3.21 -8.64
CA HIS A 252 6.78 -4.65 -8.58
C HIS A 252 5.44 -5.00 -9.23
N ILE A 253 4.40 -4.22 -8.92
CA ILE A 253 3.08 -4.39 -9.54
C ILE A 253 3.14 -4.07 -11.02
N ASN A 254 3.83 -3.00 -11.40
CA ASN A 254 4.06 -2.64 -12.80
C ASN A 254 4.75 -3.77 -13.56
N ARG A 255 5.72 -4.46 -12.94
CA ARG A 255 6.38 -5.58 -13.58
C ARG A 255 5.41 -6.70 -13.94
N VAL A 256 4.52 -7.08 -13.02
CA VAL A 256 3.47 -8.09 -13.27
C VAL A 256 2.53 -7.65 -14.39
N ILE A 257 2.12 -6.37 -14.41
CA ILE A 257 1.27 -5.81 -15.47
C ILE A 257 1.97 -5.86 -16.83
N VAL A 258 3.25 -5.47 -16.89
CA VAL A 258 4.05 -5.55 -18.13
C VAL A 258 4.15 -6.99 -18.61
N ASP A 259 4.53 -7.92 -17.74
CA ASP A 259 4.67 -9.33 -18.09
C ASP A 259 3.33 -9.90 -18.59
N TRP A 260 2.19 -9.47 -18.03
CA TRP A 260 0.86 -9.83 -18.49
C TRP A 260 0.51 -9.26 -19.87
N LEU A 261 0.76 -7.96 -20.11
CA LEU A 261 0.56 -7.32 -21.42
C LEU A 261 1.38 -7.97 -22.54
N GLU A 262 2.53 -8.56 -22.18
CA GLU A 262 3.43 -9.24 -23.11
C GLU A 262 3.03 -10.69 -23.44
N GLN A 263 1.99 -11.23 -22.80
CA GLN A 263 1.47 -12.57 -23.06
C GLN A 263 0.58 -12.62 -24.32
N ARG A 264 0.22 -13.84 -24.74
CA ARG A 264 -0.81 -14.09 -25.77
C ARG A 264 -1.96 -14.90 -25.16
N PRO A 265 -3.21 -14.72 -25.62
CA PRO A 265 -3.71 -13.77 -26.64
C PRO A 265 -3.58 -12.30 -26.23
N PRO A 266 -3.79 -11.31 -27.13
CA PRO A 266 -3.71 -9.89 -26.77
C PRO A 266 -4.63 -9.58 -25.59
N ARG A 267 -4.07 -8.87 -24.61
CA ARG A 267 -4.77 -8.48 -23.38
C ARG A 267 -5.38 -7.09 -23.50
N THR A 268 -6.40 -6.80 -22.69
CA THR A 268 -7.10 -5.50 -22.67
C THR A 268 -6.89 -4.81 -21.33
N LEU A 269 -6.27 -3.64 -21.32
CA LEU A 269 -6.06 -2.78 -20.16
C LEU A 269 -6.94 -1.53 -20.26
N ASP A 270 -7.86 -1.38 -19.32
CA ASP A 270 -8.66 -0.17 -19.14
C ASP A 270 -8.14 0.60 -17.91
N VAL A 271 -7.86 1.88 -18.04
CA VAL A 271 -7.42 2.75 -16.94
C VAL A 271 -8.47 3.83 -16.70
N ILE A 272 -9.07 3.84 -15.51
CA ILE A 272 -10.04 4.84 -15.06
C ILE A 272 -9.34 5.77 -14.09
N ASP A 273 -9.06 6.99 -14.54
CA ASP A 273 -8.43 8.01 -13.71
C ASP A 273 -8.74 9.40 -14.29
N PRO A 274 -9.39 10.31 -13.53
CA PRO A 274 -9.68 11.66 -14.03
C PRO A 274 -8.41 12.48 -14.28
N GLY A 275 -7.28 12.12 -13.67
CA GLY A 275 -6.00 12.81 -13.77
C GLY A 275 -5.00 12.18 -14.73
N VAL A 276 -5.36 11.13 -15.49
CA VAL A 276 -4.41 10.52 -16.42
C VAL A 276 -4.09 11.47 -17.59
N PRO A 277 -2.80 11.75 -17.87
CA PRO A 277 -2.39 12.68 -18.93
C PRO A 277 -2.93 12.30 -20.31
N GLU A 278 -3.19 13.30 -21.16
CA GLU A 278 -3.59 13.10 -22.56
C GLU A 278 -2.39 12.81 -23.46
N HIS A 279 -1.27 13.47 -23.18
CA HIS A 279 -0.04 13.33 -23.94
C HIS A 279 1.11 12.88 -23.04
N HIS A 280 2.09 12.21 -23.62
CA HIS A 280 3.27 11.76 -22.87
C HIS A 280 4.11 12.92 -22.34
N GLU A 281 4.11 14.06 -23.04
CA GLU A 281 4.77 15.31 -22.62
C GLU A 281 4.21 15.84 -21.29
N ASP A 282 2.95 15.51 -20.98
CA ASP A 282 2.26 15.90 -19.76
C ASP A 282 2.48 14.89 -18.60
N VAL A 283 3.17 13.77 -18.86
CA VAL A 283 3.46 12.76 -17.83
C VAL A 283 4.58 13.28 -16.92
N MET A 284 4.19 13.64 -15.70
CA MET A 284 5.12 14.07 -14.66
C MET A 284 5.70 12.84 -13.94
N GLY A 285 7.02 12.62 -14.00
CA GLY A 285 7.65 11.48 -13.31
C GLY A 285 9.07 11.15 -13.75
N GLU A 286 9.55 9.97 -13.33
CA GLU A 286 10.81 9.40 -13.86
C GLU A 286 10.61 9.00 -15.33
N PRO A 287 11.48 9.43 -16.25
CA PRO A 287 11.46 8.97 -17.63
C PRO A 287 11.53 7.44 -17.72
N GLY A 288 10.75 6.85 -18.62
CA GLY A 288 10.63 5.40 -18.78
C GLY A 288 9.74 4.73 -17.72
N SER A 289 8.80 5.48 -17.14
CA SER A 289 7.77 4.90 -16.28
C SER A 289 6.75 4.10 -17.09
N LEU A 290 6.10 3.11 -16.46
CA LEU A 290 5.04 2.34 -17.15
C LEU A 290 3.89 3.24 -17.61
N LEU A 291 3.53 4.29 -16.85
CA LEU A 291 2.48 5.22 -17.27
C LEU A 291 2.88 5.95 -18.55
N GLU A 292 4.11 6.44 -18.62
CA GLU A 292 4.65 7.08 -19.81
C GLU A 292 4.63 6.12 -21.01
N ASP A 293 5.07 4.87 -20.83
CA ASP A 293 5.03 3.84 -21.88
C ASP A 293 3.60 3.54 -22.35
N LEU A 294 2.63 3.48 -21.44
CA LEU A 294 1.22 3.24 -21.77
C LEU A 294 0.59 4.42 -22.52
N VAL A 295 0.84 5.65 -22.07
CA VAL A 295 0.35 6.87 -22.72
C VAL A 295 1.01 7.03 -24.10
N ASN A 296 2.33 6.82 -24.19
CA ASN A 296 3.06 6.75 -25.46
C ASN A 296 2.43 5.69 -26.36
N TYR A 297 2.28 4.45 -25.91
CA TYR A 297 1.72 3.38 -26.73
C TYR A 297 0.30 3.70 -27.24
N ALA A 298 -0.58 4.19 -26.37
CA ALA A 298 -1.96 4.52 -26.74
C ALA A 298 -2.05 5.71 -27.70
N THR A 299 -1.14 6.69 -27.61
CA THR A 299 -1.07 7.85 -28.50
C THR A 299 -0.32 7.57 -29.80
N GLU A 300 0.78 6.83 -29.74
CA GLU A 300 1.66 6.48 -30.86
C GLU A 300 1.11 5.37 -31.77
N GLN A 301 0.08 4.62 -31.35
CA GLN A 301 -0.72 3.87 -32.33
C GLN A 301 -1.25 4.77 -33.47
N ASN A 302 -1.34 6.10 -33.28
CA ASN A 302 -1.63 7.07 -34.33
C ASN A 302 -0.40 7.62 -35.08
N VAL A 303 0.85 7.38 -34.64
CA VAL A 303 2.04 8.13 -35.12
C VAL A 303 3.30 7.28 -35.40
N GLY A 304 3.38 6.02 -34.97
CA GLY A 304 4.41 5.06 -35.41
C GLY A 304 5.81 5.18 -34.75
N CYS A 305 5.91 5.72 -33.53
CA CYS A 305 7.15 5.74 -32.70
C CYS A 305 7.21 4.54 -31.73
N PRO A 306 8.36 4.22 -31.10
CA PRO A 306 8.56 2.89 -30.49
C PRO A 306 8.25 2.87 -28.98
N GLY A 307 7.04 2.42 -28.61
CA GLY A 307 6.81 1.76 -27.32
C GLY A 307 7.61 0.45 -27.18
N PRO A 308 7.52 -0.27 -26.03
CA PRO A 308 8.26 -1.51 -25.79
C PRO A 308 8.16 -2.47 -26.99
N SER A 309 9.31 -2.94 -27.49
CA SER A 309 9.39 -3.66 -28.78
C SER A 309 8.46 -4.88 -28.86
N SER A 310 8.19 -5.52 -27.73
CA SER A 310 7.26 -6.63 -27.57
C SER A 310 5.81 -6.23 -27.89
N TRP A 311 5.35 -5.04 -27.49
CA TRP A 311 3.95 -4.62 -27.59
C TRP A 311 3.49 -4.40 -29.04
N TRP A 312 4.39 -4.10 -29.97
CA TRP A 312 4.07 -4.06 -31.41
C TRP A 312 3.71 -5.43 -31.98
N SER A 313 4.33 -6.48 -31.45
CA SER A 313 4.08 -7.88 -31.87
C SER A 313 2.89 -8.51 -31.13
N ARG A 314 2.64 -8.06 -29.89
CA ARG A 314 1.57 -8.58 -29.02
C ARG A 314 0.25 -7.84 -29.22
N LYS A 315 0.31 -6.54 -29.52
CA LYS A 315 -0.81 -5.63 -29.72
C LYS A 315 -1.84 -5.66 -28.58
N PRO A 316 -1.44 -5.40 -27.32
CA PRO A 316 -2.41 -5.23 -26.25
C PRO A 316 -3.33 -4.04 -26.57
N MET A 317 -4.57 -4.10 -26.09
CA MET A 317 -5.51 -2.99 -26.15
C MET A 317 -5.35 -2.16 -24.88
N VAL A 318 -5.01 -0.88 -24.98
CA VAL A 318 -4.87 0.03 -23.83
C VAL A 318 -5.85 1.18 -24.02
N GLN A 319 -6.74 1.41 -23.05
CA GLN A 319 -7.76 2.45 -23.08
C GLN A 319 -7.70 3.29 -21.81
N PHE A 320 -7.77 4.61 -21.99
CA PHE A 320 -7.80 5.57 -20.88
C PHE A 320 -9.18 6.22 -20.80
N HIS A 321 -9.75 6.21 -19.60
CA HIS A 321 -11.07 6.73 -19.27
C HIS A 321 -10.90 7.85 -18.24
N ARG A 322 -10.92 9.10 -18.72
CA ARG A 322 -10.71 10.32 -17.92
C ARG A 322 -11.97 10.74 -17.20
N GLU A 323 -12.42 9.89 -16.29
CA GLU A 323 -13.66 10.09 -15.55
C GLU A 323 -13.53 9.62 -14.10
N ALA A 324 -14.50 10.02 -13.27
CA ALA A 324 -14.58 9.55 -11.90
C ALA A 324 -14.81 8.02 -11.85
N ALA A 325 -14.25 7.37 -10.84
CA ALA A 325 -14.32 5.92 -10.66
C ALA A 325 -15.74 5.36 -10.78
N ALA A 326 -16.74 6.02 -10.16
CA ALA A 326 -18.14 5.59 -10.23
C ALA A 326 -18.64 5.42 -11.67
N HIS A 327 -18.47 6.45 -12.50
CA HIS A 327 -18.96 6.45 -13.89
C HIS A 327 -18.22 5.43 -14.75
N GLY A 328 -16.89 5.39 -14.64
CA GLY A 328 -16.08 4.46 -15.42
C GLY A 328 -16.40 3.00 -15.06
N LEU A 329 -16.51 2.68 -13.78
CA LEU A 329 -16.84 1.33 -13.32
C LEU A 329 -18.24 0.92 -13.78
N GLU A 330 -19.23 1.81 -13.66
CA GLU A 330 -20.59 1.55 -14.13
C GLU A 330 -20.63 1.28 -15.64
N ARG A 331 -19.85 2.03 -16.43
CA ARG A 331 -19.78 1.86 -17.89
C ARG A 331 -19.03 0.60 -18.33
N LEU A 332 -17.97 0.21 -17.63
CA LEU A 332 -17.11 -0.90 -18.06
C LEU A 332 -17.56 -2.27 -17.53
N LEU A 333 -18.26 -2.30 -16.39
CA LEU A 333 -18.64 -3.53 -15.68
C LEU A 333 -20.12 -3.87 -15.79
N ARG A 334 -20.98 -2.96 -16.25
CA ARG A 334 -22.36 -3.32 -16.61
C ARG A 334 -22.44 -3.76 -18.09
N PRO A 335 -23.20 -4.83 -18.38
CA PRO A 335 -23.31 -5.40 -19.72
C PRO A 335 -24.03 -4.51 -20.74
#